data_AF-A0A1Y1LWA0-F1
#
_entry.id   AF-A0A1Y1LWA0-F1
#
_cell.length_a   1.000
_cell.length_b   1.000
_cell.length_c   1.000
_cell.angle_alpha   90.00
_cell.angle_beta   90.00
_cell.angle_gamma   90.00
#
_symmetry.space_group_name_H-M   'P 1'
#
loop_
_entity.id
_entity.type
_entity.pdbx_description
1 polymer ?
#
loop_
_entity_poly.entity_id
_entity_poly.type
_entity_poly.pdbx_seq_one_letter_code
_entity_poly.pdbx_strand_id
1 'polypeptide(L)'
;TLKHFGLDQKQRESPTLIGVSATFSRFDGVKLGAAIDEIVYHKDYVDMITDKWLSDVIFTTVESSANLSKVKNGAFGDFQTGELSKVVNTDEVNDITVKSWIAKAGDRKST
;
A
#
# COMPACT_ATOMS: atom_id res chain seq x y z
N THR A 1 16.71 -17.68 5.70
CA THR A 1 17.05 -17.85 4.27
C THR A 1 18.30 -17.07 3.89
N LEU A 2 18.41 -15.76 4.18
CA LEU A 2 19.64 -14.98 3.91
C LEU A 2 20.90 -15.50 4.64
N LYS A 3 20.74 -15.98 5.89
CA LYS A 3 21.81 -16.62 6.66
C LYS A 3 22.48 -17.81 5.96
N HIS A 4 21.75 -18.56 5.14
CA HIS A 4 22.33 -19.68 4.38
C HIS A 4 23.37 -19.21 3.35
N PHE A 5 23.18 -17.99 2.83
CA PHE A 5 24.08 -17.34 1.89
C PHE A 5 25.10 -16.42 2.57
N GLY A 6 25.12 -16.35 3.90
CA GLY A 6 25.96 -15.41 4.66
C GLY A 6 25.59 -13.94 4.45
N LEU A 7 24.33 -13.65 4.06
CA LEU A 7 23.84 -12.30 3.73
C LEU A 7 22.94 -11.71 4.83
N ASP A 8 22.94 -12.27 6.03
CA ASP A 8 22.22 -11.73 7.18
C ASP A 8 22.93 -10.56 7.86
N GLN A 9 24.21 -10.32 7.53
CA GLN A 9 24.99 -9.15 7.91
C GLN A 9 25.95 -8.76 6.79
N LYS A 10 26.16 -7.45 6.59
CA LYS A 10 27.10 -6.91 5.60
C LYS A 10 28.55 -7.32 5.92
N GLN A 11 29.21 -8.01 5.00
CA GLN A 11 30.60 -8.49 5.15
C GLN A 11 31.43 -8.15 3.91
N ARG A 12 32.76 -8.00 4.10
CA ARG A 12 33.68 -7.58 3.04
C ARG A 12 33.73 -8.52 1.83
N GLU A 13 33.64 -9.83 2.07
CA GLU A 13 33.74 -10.89 1.04
C GLU A 13 32.37 -11.49 0.67
N SER A 14 31.27 -10.80 0.99
CA SER A 14 29.91 -11.28 0.71
C SER A 14 29.40 -10.83 -0.67
N PRO A 15 28.59 -11.64 -1.36
CA PRO A 15 27.88 -11.21 -2.57
C PRO A 15 27.00 -9.99 -2.34
N THR A 16 26.77 -9.19 -3.37
CA THR A 16 25.86 -8.04 -3.28
C THR A 16 24.41 -8.49 -3.21
N LEU A 17 23.70 -8.11 -2.15
CA LEU A 17 22.25 -8.27 -2.03
C LEU A 17 21.54 -7.03 -2.59
N ILE A 18 20.68 -7.23 -3.59
CA ILE A 18 19.84 -6.16 -4.16
C ILE A 18 18.39 -6.52 -3.93
N GLY A 19 17.68 -5.67 -3.18
CA GLY A 19 16.24 -5.72 -3.02
C GLY A 19 15.55 -4.70 -3.92
N VAL A 20 14.46 -5.11 -4.56
CA VAL A 20 13.55 -4.20 -5.26
C VAL A 20 12.21 -4.21 -4.54
N SER A 21 11.67 -3.01 -4.27
CA SER A 21 10.39 -2.86 -3.60
C SER A 21 9.65 -1.66 -4.19
N ALA A 22 8.33 -1.79 -4.34
CA ALA A 22 7.44 -0.69 -4.64
C ALA A 22 6.99 0.07 -3.38
N THR A 23 7.20 -0.51 -2.19
CA THR A 23 6.75 0.04 -0.91
C THR A 23 7.94 0.21 0.04
N PHE A 24 8.21 1.46 0.44
CA PHE A 24 9.34 1.80 1.32
C PHE A 24 9.00 1.71 2.81
N SER A 25 7.79 2.13 3.18
CA SER A 25 7.31 2.15 4.55
C SER A 25 6.09 1.26 4.70
N ARG A 26 6.06 0.54 5.82
CA ARG A 26 4.86 -0.12 6.32
C ARG A 26 4.46 0.56 7.62
N PHE A 27 3.16 0.66 7.86
CA PHE A 27 2.62 1.23 9.10
C PHE A 27 2.98 0.39 10.34
N ASP A 28 3.29 -0.90 10.14
CA ASP A 28 3.72 -1.82 11.19
C ASP A 28 5.13 -1.59 11.76
N GLY A 29 5.81 -0.53 11.31
CA GLY A 29 7.10 -0.14 11.86
C GLY A 29 8.21 -1.13 11.55
N VAL A 30 7.94 -2.18 10.77
CA VAL A 30 8.96 -3.07 10.25
C VAL A 30 9.70 -2.32 9.15
N LYS A 31 10.79 -1.67 9.57
CA LYS A 31 11.69 -0.98 8.65
C LYS A 31 12.27 -2.02 7.69
N LEU A 32 12.27 -1.68 6.39
CA LEU A 32 13.02 -2.42 5.37
C LEU A 32 14.49 -2.63 5.79
N GLY A 33 15.00 -1.76 6.67
CA GLY A 33 16.28 -1.86 7.38
C GLY A 33 16.52 -3.15 8.20
N ALA A 34 15.51 -3.99 8.42
CA ALA A 34 15.71 -5.31 9.03
C ALA A 34 16.25 -6.38 8.05
N ALA A 35 16.19 -6.12 6.74
CA ALA A 35 16.62 -7.05 5.69
C ALA A 35 17.46 -6.40 4.58
N ILE A 36 17.42 -5.06 4.45
CA ILE A 36 18.14 -4.29 3.44
C ILE A 36 18.88 -3.17 4.15
N ASP A 37 20.21 -3.16 4.07
CA ASP A 37 21.06 -2.23 4.82
C ASP A 37 20.82 -0.76 4.45
N GLU A 38 20.60 -0.49 3.15
CA GLU A 38 20.58 0.87 2.59
C GLU A 38 19.58 0.98 1.44
N ILE A 39 18.92 2.15 1.33
CA ILE A 39 18.14 2.52 0.14
C ILE A 39 19.04 3.37 -0.74
N VAL A 40 19.50 2.80 -1.85
CA VAL A 40 20.45 3.47 -2.76
C VAL A 40 19.78 4.12 -3.98
N TYR A 41 18.51 3.80 -4.22
CA TYR A 41 17.73 4.37 -5.31
C TYR A 41 16.24 4.42 -4.94
N HIS A 42 15.60 5.52 -5.31
CA HIS A 42 14.16 5.73 -5.19
C HIS A 42 13.68 6.53 -6.40
N LYS A 43 12.61 6.05 -7.04
CA LYS A 43 11.89 6.81 -8.07
C LYS A 43 10.42 6.82 -7.70
N ASP A 44 9.85 8.00 -7.57
CA ASP A 44 8.45 8.17 -7.19
C ASP A 44 7.54 7.93 -8.41
N TYR A 45 6.32 7.45 -8.17
CA TYR A 45 5.33 7.22 -9.21
C TYR A 45 4.95 8.54 -9.93
N VAL A 46 4.98 9.69 -9.23
CA VAL A 46 4.72 11.00 -9.84
C VAL A 46 5.74 11.30 -10.95
N ASP A 47 7.02 11.08 -10.69
CA ASP A 47 8.09 11.25 -11.68
C ASP A 47 7.93 10.24 -12.82
N MET A 48 7.61 8.98 -12.51
CA MET A 48 7.42 7.94 -13.51
C MET A 48 6.22 8.20 -14.44
N ILE A 49 5.14 8.78 -13.93
CA ILE A 49 3.99 9.22 -14.74
C ILE A 49 4.39 10.41 -15.61
N THR A 50 5.08 11.40 -15.03
CA THR A 50 5.54 12.61 -15.73
C THR A 50 6.46 12.25 -16.90
N ASP A 51 7.38 11.32 -16.67
CA ASP A 51 8.32 10.79 -17.65
C ASP A 51 7.71 9.75 -18.63
N LYS A 52 6.40 9.47 -18.51
CA LYS A 52 5.65 8.51 -19.36
C LYS A 52 6.14 7.06 -19.30
N TRP A 53 6.73 6.66 -18.17
CA TRP A 53 6.97 5.24 -17.84
C TRP A 53 5.74 4.54 -17.26
N LEU A 54 4.85 5.29 -16.62
CA LEU A 54 3.57 4.81 -16.09
C LEU A 54 2.41 5.57 -16.71
N SER A 55 1.24 4.92 -16.75
CA SER A 55 0.00 5.54 -17.18
C SER A 55 -0.45 6.64 -16.21
N ASP A 56 -1.11 7.67 -16.74
CA ASP A 56 -1.71 8.72 -15.93
C ASP A 56 -2.83 8.14 -15.02
N VAL A 57 -3.03 8.74 -13.84
CA VAL A 57 -3.99 8.27 -12.83
C VAL A 57 -5.23 9.16 -12.82
N ILE A 58 -6.41 8.55 -12.73
CA ILE A 58 -7.68 9.26 -12.58
C ILE A 58 -8.26 8.96 -11.20
N PHE A 59 -8.30 9.98 -10.34
CA PHE A 59 -8.88 9.87 -9.00
C PHE A 59 -10.37 10.16 -9.03
N THR A 60 -11.16 9.31 -8.39
CA THR A 60 -12.60 9.50 -8.17
C THR A 60 -12.87 9.46 -6.69
N THR A 61 -13.32 10.60 -6.13
CA THR A 61 -13.74 10.67 -4.74
C THR A 61 -15.23 10.39 -4.64
N VAL A 62 -15.60 9.48 -3.75
CA VAL A 62 -16.99 9.13 -3.42
C VAL A 62 -17.21 9.42 -1.96
N GLU A 63 -18.15 10.31 -1.66
CA GLU A 63 -18.59 10.57 -0.29
C GLU A 63 -19.58 9.48 0.15
N SER A 64 -19.42 8.97 1.36
CA SER A 64 -20.32 7.96 1.95
C SER A 64 -20.65 8.32 3.39
N SER A 65 -21.65 7.63 3.96
CA SER A 65 -22.05 7.79 5.36
C SER A 65 -21.10 7.11 6.37
N ALA A 66 -20.07 6.38 5.91
CA ALA A 66 -19.14 5.67 6.77
C ALA A 66 -18.34 6.64 7.65
N ASN A 67 -18.56 6.60 8.97
CA ASN A 67 -17.85 7.45 9.92
C ASN A 67 -16.79 6.67 10.71
N LEU A 68 -15.52 6.84 10.34
CA LEU A 68 -14.39 6.14 10.95
C LEU A 68 -13.88 6.78 12.25
N SER A 69 -14.39 7.95 12.66
CA SER A 69 -13.85 8.72 13.81
C SER A 69 -13.89 7.98 15.15
N LYS A 70 -14.75 6.97 15.28
CA LYS A 70 -14.93 6.16 16.49
C LYS A 70 -14.38 4.74 16.36
N VAL A 71 -13.81 4.38 15.22
CA VAL A 71 -13.21 3.05 15.02
C VAL A 71 -11.89 3.02 15.77
N LYS A 72 -11.72 2.05 16.66
CA LYS A 72 -10.48 1.90 17.41
C LYS A 72 -9.31 1.56 16.51
N ASN A 73 -8.13 1.98 16.94
CA ASN A 73 -6.88 1.47 16.38
C ASN A 73 -6.66 0.03 16.87
N GLY A 74 -6.29 -0.85 15.95
CA GLY A 74 -5.79 -2.19 16.18
C GLY A 74 -4.28 -2.18 16.44
N ALA A 75 -3.66 -3.35 16.24
CA ALA A 75 -2.21 -3.47 16.32
C ALA A 75 -1.57 -2.61 15.22
N PHE A 76 -0.36 -2.09 15.50
CA PHE A 76 0.47 -1.47 14.47
C PHE A 76 -0.09 -0.20 13.80
N GLY A 77 -1.07 0.46 14.43
CA GLY A 77 -1.63 1.72 13.92
C GLY A 77 -2.72 1.56 12.86
N ASP A 78 -3.06 0.32 12.48
CA ASP A 78 -4.22 0.02 11.65
C ASP A 78 -5.53 0.21 12.44
N PHE A 79 -6.67 0.21 11.76
CA PHE A 79 -7.97 0.10 12.45
C PHE A 79 -8.22 -1.33 12.94
N GLN A 80 -8.94 -1.46 14.05
CA GLN A 80 -9.43 -2.75 14.52
C GLN A 80 -10.45 -3.30 13.51
N THR A 81 -10.09 -4.39 12.82
CA THR A 81 -10.87 -4.97 11.70
C THR A 81 -12.34 -5.22 12.04
N GLY A 82 -12.62 -5.75 13.23
CA GLY A 82 -14.00 -6.06 13.66
C GLY A 82 -14.88 -4.82 13.86
N GLU A 83 -14.31 -3.71 14.31
CA GLU A 83 -15.04 -2.45 14.44
C GLU A 83 -15.14 -1.74 13.09
N LEU A 84 -14.06 -1.74 12.31
CA LEU A 84 -14.04 -1.18 10.96
C LEU A 84 -15.12 -1.83 10.09
N SER A 85 -15.19 -3.17 10.10
CA SER A 85 -16.17 -3.95 9.34
C SER A 85 -17.61 -3.50 9.61
N LYS A 86 -17.97 -3.23 10.87
CA LYS A 86 -19.32 -2.77 11.23
C LYS A 86 -19.67 -1.39 10.66
N VAL A 87 -18.67 -0.54 10.43
CA VAL A 87 -18.86 0.82 9.93
C VAL A 87 -18.89 0.86 8.40
N VAL A 88 -18.05 0.05 7.74
CA VAL A 88 -17.89 0.09 6.28
C VAL A 88 -18.76 -0.91 5.55
N ASN A 89 -19.13 -2.03 6.18
CA ASN A 89 -19.93 -3.09 5.57
C ASN A 89 -21.41 -2.94 5.94
N THR A 90 -22.00 -1.80 5.59
CA THR A 90 -23.44 -1.58 5.65
C THR A 90 -24.02 -1.59 4.25
N ASP A 91 -25.31 -1.89 4.13
CA ASP A 91 -25.98 -1.92 2.82
C ASP A 91 -25.87 -0.56 2.10
N GLU A 92 -25.97 0.55 2.85
CA GLU A 92 -25.88 1.89 2.25
C GLU A 92 -24.49 2.20 1.71
N VAL A 93 -23.43 1.89 2.47
CA VAL A 93 -22.04 2.14 2.05
C VAL A 93 -21.68 1.22 0.88
N ASN A 94 -22.06 -0.04 0.94
CA ASN A 94 -21.81 -1.00 -0.14
C ASN A 94 -22.53 -0.59 -1.44
N ASP A 95 -23.80 -0.18 -1.34
CA ASP A 95 -24.59 0.25 -2.50
C ASP A 95 -24.00 1.48 -3.19
N ILE A 96 -23.62 2.52 -2.43
CA ILE A 96 -23.01 3.73 -3.02
C ILE A 96 -21.63 3.43 -3.61
N THR A 97 -20.83 2.56 -2.99
CA THR A 97 -19.52 2.15 -3.53
C THR A 97 -19.69 1.46 -4.88
N VAL A 98 -20.58 0.48 -4.98
CA VAL A 98 -20.80 -0.28 -6.22
C VAL A 98 -21.39 0.60 -7.31
N LYS A 99 -22.44 1.40 -6.99
CA LYS A 99 -23.05 2.30 -7.97
C LYS A 99 -22.08 3.35 -8.50
N SER A 100 -21.26 3.91 -7.62
CA SER A 100 -20.24 4.89 -8.02
C SER A 100 -19.19 4.25 -8.92
N TRP A 101 -18.77 3.02 -8.62
CA TRP A 101 -17.86 2.28 -9.49
C TRP A 101 -18.47 2.01 -10.87
N ILE A 102 -19.70 1.49 -10.94
CA ILE A 102 -20.39 1.25 -12.23
C ILE A 102 -20.51 2.55 -13.03
N ALA A 103 -20.91 3.65 -12.39
CA ALA A 103 -21.11 4.94 -13.05
C ALA A 103 -19.82 5.57 -13.59
N LYS A 104 -18.65 5.25 -13.00
CA LYS A 104 -17.36 5.89 -13.36
C LYS A 104 -16.40 4.97 -14.12
N ALA A 105 -16.57 3.66 -13.96
CA ALA A 105 -15.64 2.65 -14.43
C ALA A 105 -16.31 1.43 -15.08
N GLY A 106 -17.64 1.39 -15.26
CA GLY A 106 -18.34 0.21 -15.79
C GLY A 106 -17.84 -0.29 -17.14
N ASP A 107 -17.39 0.61 -18.01
CA ASP A 107 -16.84 0.25 -19.33
C ASP A 107 -15.30 0.06 -19.33
N ARG A 108 -14.65 0.20 -18.17
CA ARG A 108 -13.20 0.06 -18.07
C ARG A 108 -12.81 -1.41 -17.96
N LYS A 109 -11.67 -1.74 -18.59
CA LYS A 109 -11.05 -3.07 -18.52
C LYS A 109 -9.97 -3.19 -17.43
N SER A 110 -9.69 -2.08 -16.74
CA SER A 110 -8.75 -1.99 -15.62
C SER A 110 -9.26 -0.94 -14.65
N THR A 111 -9.17 -1.25 -13.36
CA THR A 111 -9.51 -0.37 -12.23
C THR A 111 -8.26 0.13 -11.54
#